data_AF-A0AAW5ZBS4-F1
#
_entry.id   AF-A0AAW5ZBS4-F1
#
_cell.length_a   1.000
_cell.length_b   1.000
_cell.length_c   1.000
_cell.angle_alpha   90.00
_cell.angle_beta   90.00
_cell.angle_gamma   90.00
#
_symmetry.space_group_name_H-M   'P 1'
#
loop_
_entity.id
_entity.type
_entity.pdbx_description
1 polymer ?
#
loop_
_entity_poly.entity_id
_entity_poly.type
_entity_poly.pdbx_seq_one_letter_code
_entity_poly.pdbx_strand_id
1 'polypeptide(L)' 'PYSSSARFYALRLLPGQEVLSQLRAFAQQQQLHAAWIAGCTGSLTDVALRYAGQENTALLSGKFEVIALNGTLEQS' A
#
# COMPACT_ATOMS: atom_id res chain seq x y z
N PRO A 1 22.16 18.19 9.15
CA PRO A 1 21.06 17.26 9.52
C PRO A 1 19.78 17.65 8.77
N TYR A 2 19.36 16.83 7.81
CA TYR A 2 18.11 17.05 7.08
C TYR A 2 16.97 16.33 7.81
N SER A 3 15.95 17.06 8.21
CA SER A 3 14.74 16.53 8.82
C SER A 3 13.53 17.19 8.17
N SER A 4 12.45 16.44 8.01
CA SER A 4 11.18 16.95 7.50
C SER A 4 10.07 16.64 8.50
N SER A 5 9.06 17.51 8.57
CA SER A 5 7.81 17.23 9.31
C SER A 5 6.93 16.26 8.54
N ALA A 6 6.11 15.48 9.25
CA ALA A 6 5.15 14.55 8.66
C ALA A 6 3.74 15.14 8.60
N ARG A 7 2.99 14.84 7.53
CA ARG A 7 1.54 15.02 7.44
C ARG A 7 0.88 13.66 7.27
N PHE A 8 -0.09 13.34 8.14
CA PHE A 8 -0.77 12.06 8.13
C PHE A 8 -2.11 12.14 7.39
N TYR A 9 -2.44 11.06 6.68
CA TYR A 9 -3.70 10.88 5.98
C TYR A 9 -4.34 9.57 6.42
N ALA A 10 -5.66 9.59 6.64
CA ALA A 10 -6.45 8.40 6.88
C ALA A 10 -7.24 8.05 5.61
N LEU A 11 -7.13 6.80 5.16
CA LEU A 11 -7.80 6.29 3.98
C LEU A 11 -8.47 4.96 4.33
N ARG A 12 -9.70 4.75 3.83
CA ARG A 12 -10.39 3.47 3.91
C ARG A 12 -10.67 2.98 2.48
N LEU A 13 -10.06 1.86 2.11
CA LEU A 13 -10.38 1.16 0.87
C LEU A 13 -11.69 0.38 1.07
N LEU A 14 -12.46 0.28 -0.01
CA LEU A 14 -13.73 -0.43 -0.06
C LEU A 14 -13.56 -1.84 -0.65
N PRO A 15 -14.48 -2.76 -0.36
CA PRO A 15 -14.45 -4.10 -0.95
C PRO A 15 -14.32 -4.06 -2.48
N GLY A 16 -13.42 -4.89 -3.02
CA GLY A 16 -13.14 -4.99 -4.46
C GLY A 16 -12.14 -3.96 -5.00
N GLN A 17 -11.70 -2.99 -4.19
CA GLN A 17 -10.64 -2.08 -4.61
C GLN A 17 -9.26 -2.73 -4.44
N GLU A 18 -8.44 -2.64 -5.49
CA GLU A 18 -7.07 -3.15 -5.48
C GLU A 18 -6.14 -2.17 -4.76
N VAL A 19 -5.34 -2.66 -3.82
CA VAL A 19 -4.61 -1.83 -2.85
C VAL A 19 -3.60 -0.91 -3.53
N LEU A 20 -2.77 -1.43 -4.42
CA LEU A 20 -1.65 -0.68 -5.00
C LEU A 20 -2.14 0.44 -5.91
N SER A 21 -3.15 0.19 -6.73
CA SER A 21 -3.77 1.18 -7.62
C SER A 21 -4.45 2.30 -6.83
N GLN A 22 -5.16 1.98 -5.74
CA GLN A 22 -5.76 3.02 -4.88
C GLN A 22 -4.70 3.87 -4.17
N LEU A 23 -3.63 3.26 -3.66
CA LEU A 23 -2.53 4.01 -3.03
C LEU A 23 -1.82 4.92 -4.03
N ARG A 24 -1.59 4.44 -5.26
CA ARG A 24 -1.01 5.26 -6.34
C ARG A 24 -1.91 6.41 -6.73
N ALA A 25 -3.20 6.15 -6.94
CA ALA A 25 -4.18 7.20 -7.26
C ALA A 25 -4.23 8.26 -6.15
N PHE A 26 -4.20 7.83 -4.89
CA PHE A 26 -4.16 8.74 -3.74
C PHE A 26 -2.88 9.58 -3.71
N ALA A 27 -1.71 8.96 -3.93
CA ALA A 27 -0.42 9.68 -3.98
C ALA A 27 -0.40 10.72 -5.11
N GLN A 28 -0.94 10.39 -6.27
CA GLN A 28 -1.07 11.33 -7.39
C GLN A 28 -2.04 12.48 -7.06
N GLN A 29 -3.23 12.16 -6.54
CA GLN A 29 -4.24 13.16 -6.19
C GLN A 29 -3.74 14.16 -5.12
N GLN A 30 -2.95 13.68 -4.15
CA GLN A 30 -2.41 14.51 -3.07
C GLN A 30 -1.01 15.06 -3.36
N GLN A 31 -0.46 14.79 -4.55
CA GLN A 31 0.88 15.19 -4.99
C GLN A 31 1.98 14.79 -4.00
N LEU A 32 1.96 13.53 -3.56
CA LEU A 32 2.89 13.03 -2.55
C LEU A 32 4.23 12.68 -3.19
N HIS A 33 5.26 13.47 -2.91
CA HIS A 33 6.63 13.23 -3.39
C HIS A 33 7.45 12.31 -2.47
N ALA A 34 7.06 12.19 -1.20
CA ALA A 34 7.73 11.35 -0.21
C ALA A 34 6.73 10.94 0.87
N ALA A 35 6.21 9.70 0.78
CA ALA A 35 5.29 9.15 1.75
C ALA A 35 5.68 7.72 2.12
N TRP A 36 5.12 7.26 3.24
CA TRP A 36 5.23 5.88 3.70
C TRP A 36 3.92 5.46 4.35
N ILE A 37 3.70 4.14 4.45
CA ILE A 37 2.56 3.61 5.19
C ILE A 37 2.89 3.66 6.68
N ALA A 38 2.23 4.58 7.41
CA ALA A 38 2.39 4.72 8.86
C ALA A 38 1.68 3.61 9.66
N GLY A 39 0.66 2.98 9.07
CA GLY A 39 -0.08 1.87 9.65
C GLY A 39 -1.19 1.41 8.70
N CYS A 40 -1.54 0.13 8.77
CA CYS A 40 -2.57 -0.47 7.93
C CYS A 40 -3.21 -1.65 8.65
N THR A 41 -4.52 -1.80 8.48
CA THR A 41 -5.31 -2.94 8.96
C THR A 41 -6.48 -3.16 8.02
N GLY A 42 -6.94 -4.40 7.90
CA GLY A 42 -8.05 -4.78 7.03
C GLY A 42 -7.89 -6.20 6.52
N SER A 43 -8.68 -6.55 5.51
CA SER A 43 -8.68 -7.88 4.91
C SER A 43 -8.64 -7.83 3.39
N LEU A 44 -8.18 -8.92 2.78
CA LEU A 44 -8.04 -9.09 1.34
C LEU A 44 -8.66 -10.41 0.88
N THR A 45 -9.34 -10.35 -0.25
CA THR A 45 -9.82 -11.54 -0.96
C THR A 45 -8.74 -12.08 -1.89
N ASP A 46 -8.08 -11.20 -2.64
CA ASP A 46 -7.04 -11.53 -3.60
C ASP A 46 -5.71 -10.90 -3.18
N VAL A 47 -4.64 -11.68 -3.25
CA VAL A 47 -3.30 -11.30 -2.81
C VAL A 47 -2.31 -11.62 -3.92
N ALA A 48 -1.53 -10.62 -4.32
CA ALA A 48 -0.42 -10.75 -5.25
C ALA A 48 0.90 -10.45 -4.50
N LEU A 49 1.72 -11.49 -4.30
CA LEU A 49 3.00 -11.36 -3.59
C LEU A 49 4.15 -11.86 -4.45
N ARG A 50 5.24 -11.10 -4.48
CA ARG A 50 6.52 -11.58 -5.03
C ARG A 50 7.45 -11.91 -3.88
N TYR A 51 7.69 -13.20 -3.67
CA TYR A 51 8.58 -13.66 -2.60
C TYR A 51 10.04 -13.28 -2.87
N ALA A 52 10.85 -13.28 -1.81
CA ALA A 52 12.26 -12.94 -1.89
C ALA A 52 12.99 -13.81 -2.93
N GLY A 53 13.73 -13.17 -3.83
CA GLY A 53 14.50 -13.84 -4.87
C GLY A 53 13.69 -14.48 -6.00
N GLN A 54 12.36 -14.26 -6.05
CA GLN A 54 11.51 -14.80 -7.10
C GLN A 54 11.20 -13.74 -8.16
N GLU A 55 11.23 -14.14 -9.43
CA GLU A 55 10.77 -13.29 -10.54
C GLU A 55 9.24 -13.30 -10.64
N ASN A 56 8.63 -14.45 -10.36
CA ASN A 56 7.20 -14.66 -10.52
C ASN A 56 6.39 -14.16 -9.31
N THR A 57 5.19 -13.66 -9.62
CA THR A 57 4.19 -13.28 -8.61
C THR A 57 3.37 -14.51 -8.21
N ALA A 58 3.28 -14.78 -6.92
CA ALA A 58 2.31 -15.70 -6.36
C ALA A 58 0.95 -15.01 -6.25
N LEU A 59 -0.06 -15.60 -6.89
CA LEU A 59 -1.45 -15.14 -6.83
C LEU A 59 -2.24 -16.09 -5.92
N LEU A 60 -2.87 -15.53 -4.90
CA LEU A 60 -3.64 -16.27 -3.90
C LEU A 60 -5.03 -15.64 -3.79
N SER A 61 -6.06 -16.47 -3.71
CA SER A 61 -7.44 -16.02 -3.46
C SER A 61 -8.01 -16.77 -2.25
N GLY A 62 -8.67 -16.05 -1.35
CA GLY A 62 -9.12 -16.59 -0.08
C GLY A 62 -9.65 -15.52 0.87
N LYS A 63 -9.54 -15.75 2.18
CA LYS A 63 -9.85 -14.75 3.21
C LYS A 63 -8.56 -14.48 3.98
N PHE A 64 -7.91 -13.36 3.70
CA PHE A 64 -6.66 -12.97 4.31
C PHE A 64 -6.84 -11.74 5.18
N GLU A 65 -6.12 -11.68 6.29
CA GLU A 65 -6.01 -10.48 7.11
C GLU A 65 -4.68 -9.78 6.83
N VAL A 66 -4.72 -8.45 6.69
CA VAL A 66 -3.54 -7.61 6.55
C VAL A 66 -2.94 -7.40 7.94
N ILE A 67 -1.92 -8.21 8.27
CA ILE A 67 -1.20 -8.10 9.54
C ILE A 67 -0.28 -6.88 9.55
N ALA A 68 0.40 -6.62 8.43
CA ALA A 68 1.23 -5.45 8.24
C ALA A 68 1.36 -5.12 6.75
N LEU A 69 1.35 -3.83 6.43
CA LEU A 69 1.70 -3.30 5.11
C LEU A 69 2.70 -2.16 5.34
N ASN A 70 3.93 -2.37 4.88
CA ASN A 70 5.02 -1.41 5.04
C ASN A 70 5.62 -1.10 3.67
N GLY A 71 6.04 0.13 3.46
CA GLY A 71 6.67 0.58 2.23
C GLY A 71 6.60 2.09 2.07
N THR A 72 7.42 2.59 1.15
CA THR A 72 7.37 3.98 0.69
C THR A 72 6.52 4.09 -0.57
N LEU A 73 5.98 5.27 -0.80
CA LEU A 73 5.25 5.60 -2.02
C LEU A 73 5.52 7.06 -2.41
N GLU A 74 5.57 7.29 -3.71
CA GLU A 74 5.68 8.60 -4.32
C GLU A 74 4.74 8.67 -5.54
N GLN A 75 4.50 9.87 -6.03
CA GLN A 75 3.59 10.13 -7.15
C GLN A 75 4.11 9.71 -8.54
N SER A 76 5.36 9.21 -8.64
CA SER A 76 6.03 8.90 -9.90
C SER A 76 5.49 7.67 -10.62
#